data_AF-A0A2R5LEU3-F1
#
_entry.id   AF-A0A2R5LEU3-F1
#
_cell.length_a   1.000
_cell.length_b   1.000
_cell.length_c   1.000
_cell.angle_alpha   90.00
_cell.angle_beta   90.00
_cell.angle_gamma   90.00
#
_symmetry.space_group_name_H-M   'P 1'
#
loop_
_entity.id
_entity.type
_entity.pdbx_description
1 polymer ?
#
loop_
_entity_poly.entity_id
_entity_poly.type
_entity_poly.pdbx_seq_one_letter_code
_entity_poly.pdbx_strand_id
1 'polypeptide(L)'
;DEVSLQCEWDNCEHVSNDGSEYYMHVNEHLKVVQYTDRCLWRDCCASVGAQLKQHVLFHAFHCKLKCNGRNWIQKTGAKSCLLDKQTRNVVPDLPEKFVCQWEGCDDDTEFHNPECYYVHVSIHAETKGIQCKWKGCDVELRGAPKLREHLRSHTQEKRVACPTCGGLFVSRTKLGDHLSRQLPPAAELSCSYCRRGFSSERLLRDHMRHHINHYKCPKCDMTCPSPSALKYHIQCRHTQLRPFVCQLCDYSTKLVGDFRKHHELHHSEEVKQCQSCQYVASNASELRKHLRSVHAVDAERSVYACHLCSKQYSKGHTLS
;
A
#
# COMPACT_ATOMS: atom_id res chain seq x y z
N ASP A 1 4.17 -7.23 -29.19
CA ASP A 1 3.85 -5.87 -28.70
C ASP A 1 5.12 -5.05 -28.81
N GLU A 2 5.10 -4.01 -29.64
CA GLU A 2 6.24 -3.11 -29.84
C GLU A 2 6.53 -2.38 -28.53
N VAL A 3 7.70 -2.61 -27.95
CA VAL A 3 8.14 -1.92 -26.74
C VAL A 3 8.78 -0.63 -27.22
N SER A 4 8.28 0.52 -26.74
CA SER A 4 8.87 1.84 -27.01
C SER A 4 9.04 2.56 -25.67
N LEU A 5 10.29 2.65 -25.23
CA LEU A 5 10.69 3.22 -23.93
C LEU A 5 11.24 4.62 -24.15
N GLN A 6 10.51 5.61 -23.67
CA GLN A 6 10.93 7.01 -23.69
C GLN A 6 11.64 7.36 -22.39
N CYS A 7 12.82 7.96 -22.51
CA CYS A 7 13.52 8.56 -21.38
C CYS A 7 12.77 9.83 -20.96
N GLU A 8 12.52 10.01 -19.67
CA GLU A 8 11.90 11.22 -19.13
C GLU A 8 12.88 11.96 -18.20
N TRP A 9 14.18 11.74 -18.36
CA TRP A 9 15.22 12.45 -17.63
C TRP A 9 15.37 13.87 -18.18
N ASP A 10 15.03 14.89 -17.39
CA ASP A 10 15.12 16.30 -17.76
C ASP A 10 14.55 16.57 -19.18
N ASN A 11 15.39 17.09 -20.09
CA ASN A 11 15.07 17.37 -21.49
C ASN A 11 15.54 16.26 -22.46
N CYS A 12 15.83 15.06 -21.95
CA CYS A 12 16.26 13.93 -22.77
C CYS A 12 15.10 13.43 -23.66
N GLU A 13 15.35 13.32 -24.96
CA GLU A 13 14.38 12.84 -25.96
C GLU A 13 14.68 11.41 -26.44
N HIS A 14 15.59 10.69 -25.77
CA HIS A 14 15.97 9.34 -26.18
C HIS A 14 14.79 8.37 -26.08
N VAL A 15 14.60 7.59 -27.15
CA VAL A 15 13.63 6.50 -27.22
C VAL A 15 14.37 5.24 -27.65
N SER A 16 14.12 4.13 -26.97
CA SER A 16 14.65 2.82 -27.37
C SER A 16 13.54 1.78 -27.38
N ASN A 17 13.66 0.83 -28.31
CA ASN A 17 12.78 -0.33 -28.39
C ASN A 17 13.38 -1.57 -27.72
N ASP A 18 14.65 -1.49 -27.30
CA ASP A 18 15.33 -2.53 -26.54
C ASP A 18 15.48 -2.12 -25.07
N GLY A 19 15.12 -3.04 -24.17
CA GLY A 19 15.21 -2.77 -22.74
C GLY A 19 16.64 -2.55 -22.27
N SER A 20 17.59 -3.35 -22.76
CA SER A 20 18.99 -3.32 -22.32
C SER A 20 19.66 -2.01 -22.75
N GLU A 21 19.46 -1.60 -24.00
CA GLU A 21 19.92 -0.32 -24.52
C GLU A 21 19.33 0.86 -23.74
N TYR A 22 18.02 0.81 -23.43
CA TYR A 22 17.36 1.83 -22.62
C TYR A 22 17.99 1.98 -21.22
N TYR A 23 18.27 0.86 -20.52
CA TYR A 23 18.93 0.93 -19.21
C TYR A 23 20.38 1.40 -19.33
N MET A 24 21.12 0.99 -20.36
CA MET A 24 22.47 1.50 -20.60
C MET A 24 22.44 3.02 -20.77
N HIS A 25 21.51 3.54 -21.59
CA HIS A 25 21.30 4.97 -21.75
C HIS A 25 20.99 5.68 -20.43
N VAL A 26 20.07 5.15 -19.61
CA VAL A 26 19.73 5.75 -18.31
C VAL A 26 20.94 5.77 -17.36
N ASN A 27 21.81 4.77 -17.41
CA ASN A 27 23.02 4.75 -16.60
C ASN A 27 24.03 5.84 -17.01
N GLU A 28 24.01 6.33 -18.26
CA GLU A 28 24.87 7.46 -18.66
C GLU A 28 24.49 8.75 -17.91
N HIS A 29 23.20 9.00 -17.67
CA HIS A 29 22.77 10.14 -16.85
C HIS A 29 23.32 10.05 -15.42
N LEU A 30 23.39 8.85 -14.86
CA LEU A 30 23.92 8.61 -13.52
C LEU A 30 25.44 8.81 -13.42
N LYS A 31 26.18 8.70 -14.52
CA LYS A 31 27.63 9.01 -14.53
C LYS A 31 27.91 10.50 -14.49
N VAL A 32 27.00 11.32 -15.04
CA VAL A 32 27.12 12.78 -15.12
C VAL A 32 26.69 13.45 -13.81
N VAL A 33 25.73 12.86 -13.11
CA VAL A 33 25.18 13.38 -11.84
C VAL A 33 26.03 12.89 -10.67
N GLN A 34 27.24 13.42 -10.54
CA GLN A 34 28.15 13.06 -9.43
C GLN A 34 27.97 13.94 -8.18
N TYR A 35 27.19 15.03 -8.28
CA TYR A 35 27.17 16.09 -7.25
C TYR A 35 25.79 16.68 -6.93
N THR A 36 24.69 16.05 -7.35
CA THR A 36 23.34 16.54 -6.99
C THR A 36 22.52 15.45 -6.30
N ASP A 37 21.88 15.80 -5.19
CA ASP A 37 21.02 14.88 -4.44
C ASP A 37 19.59 14.81 -5.01
N ARG A 38 19.29 15.64 -6.01
CA ARG A 38 17.96 15.81 -6.59
C ARG A 38 17.78 14.97 -7.85
N CYS A 39 16.67 14.25 -7.90
CA CYS A 39 16.25 13.57 -9.12
C CYS A 39 15.79 14.57 -10.19
N LEU A 40 16.28 14.40 -11.43
CA LEU A 40 15.86 15.19 -12.59
C LEU A 40 14.85 14.47 -13.48
N TRP A 41 14.31 13.35 -13.02
CA TRP A 41 13.22 12.69 -13.74
C TRP A 41 12.00 13.60 -13.77
N ARG A 42 11.35 13.74 -14.93
CA ARG A 42 10.21 14.62 -15.12
C ARG A 42 9.13 14.34 -14.07
N ASP A 43 8.54 15.39 -13.51
CA ASP A 43 7.50 15.31 -12.48
C ASP A 43 7.93 14.55 -11.20
N CYS A 44 9.25 14.38 -10.97
CA CYS A 44 9.79 13.83 -9.74
C CYS A 44 10.41 14.94 -8.88
N CYS A 45 9.91 15.10 -7.66
CA CYS A 45 10.41 16.08 -6.70
C CYS A 45 11.33 15.47 -5.62
N ALA A 46 11.78 14.22 -5.80
CA ALA A 46 12.55 13.52 -4.78
C ALA A 46 13.99 14.04 -4.67
N SER A 47 14.43 14.26 -3.42
CA SER A 47 15.83 14.47 -3.06
C SER A 47 16.29 13.23 -2.29
N VAL A 48 17.11 12.39 -2.92
CA VAL A 48 17.35 11.00 -2.52
C VAL A 48 18.79 10.71 -2.11
N GLY A 49 19.68 11.72 -2.12
CA GLY A 49 21.06 11.60 -1.64
C GLY A 49 21.77 10.35 -2.16
N ALA A 50 22.31 9.55 -1.25
CA ALA A 50 23.04 8.31 -1.56
C ALA A 50 22.22 7.25 -2.34
N GLN A 51 20.89 7.33 -2.34
CA GLN A 51 20.00 6.36 -3.02
C GLN A 51 19.57 6.81 -4.43
N LEU A 52 20.14 7.91 -4.96
CA LEU A 52 19.76 8.47 -6.26
C LEU A 52 19.83 7.42 -7.38
N LYS A 53 20.88 6.59 -7.42
CA LYS A 53 21.03 5.55 -8.44
C LYS A 53 19.84 4.58 -8.47
N GLN A 54 19.43 4.07 -7.32
CA GLN A 54 18.32 3.11 -7.21
C GLN A 54 16.99 3.76 -7.56
N HIS A 55 16.80 5.00 -7.09
CA HIS A 55 15.63 5.80 -7.40
C HIS A 55 15.45 6.02 -8.91
N VAL A 56 16.53 6.35 -9.61
CA VAL A 56 16.51 6.58 -11.07
C VAL A 56 16.33 5.28 -11.85
N LEU A 57 16.98 4.20 -11.43
CA LEU A 57 16.76 2.88 -12.03
C LEU A 57 15.31 2.40 -11.84
N PHE A 58 14.67 2.76 -10.73
CA PHE A 58 13.25 2.51 -10.56
C PHE A 58 12.39 3.30 -11.54
N HIS A 59 12.73 4.56 -11.85
CA HIS A 59 12.01 5.30 -12.88
C HIS A 59 12.10 4.64 -14.26
N ALA A 60 13.28 4.16 -14.64
CA ALA A 60 13.45 3.40 -15.88
C ALA A 60 12.56 2.14 -15.90
N PHE A 61 12.57 1.38 -14.79
CA PHE A 61 11.68 0.24 -14.61
C PHE A 61 10.20 0.64 -14.68
N HIS A 62 9.82 1.74 -14.02
CA HIS A 62 8.46 2.26 -14.02
C HIS A 62 8.03 2.71 -15.43
N CYS A 63 8.92 3.31 -16.22
CA CYS A 63 8.67 3.63 -17.62
C CYS A 63 8.36 2.39 -18.45
N LYS A 64 9.10 1.28 -18.25
CA LYS A 64 8.76 -0.02 -18.85
C LYS A 64 7.38 -0.51 -18.43
N LEU A 65 7.04 -0.42 -17.14
CA LEU A 65 5.71 -0.82 -16.66
C LEU A 65 4.58 0.06 -17.21
N LYS A 66 4.80 1.37 -17.35
CA LYS A 66 3.87 2.33 -17.97
C LYS A 66 3.68 2.01 -19.46
N CYS A 67 4.76 1.64 -20.17
CA CYS A 67 4.71 1.18 -21.55
C CYS A 67 3.84 -0.07 -21.68
N ASN A 68 4.07 -1.09 -20.83
CA ASN A 68 3.24 -2.30 -20.79
C ASN A 68 1.75 -1.98 -20.53
N GLY A 69 1.46 -1.04 -19.63
CA GLY A 69 0.11 -0.58 -19.35
C GLY A 69 -0.53 0.14 -20.54
N ARG A 70 0.20 1.05 -21.19
CA ARG A 70 -0.25 1.77 -22.40
C ARG A 70 -0.58 0.80 -23.53
N ASN A 71 0.32 -0.14 -23.83
CA ASN A 71 0.14 -1.13 -24.88
C ASN A 71 -1.10 -2.00 -24.61
N TRP A 72 -1.32 -2.39 -23.35
CA TRP A 72 -2.52 -3.12 -22.97
C TRP A 72 -3.80 -2.30 -23.14
N ILE A 73 -3.80 -1.03 -22.72
CA ILE A 73 -4.96 -0.13 -22.87
C ILE A 73 -5.29 0.05 -24.35
N GLN A 74 -4.30 0.32 -25.20
CA GLN A 74 -4.48 0.46 -26.64
C GLN A 74 -5.04 -0.83 -27.28
N LYS A 75 -4.47 -1.99 -26.92
CA LYS A 75 -4.89 -3.29 -27.46
C LYS A 75 -6.31 -3.69 -27.04
N THR A 76 -6.75 -3.31 -25.84
CA THR A 76 -8.07 -3.69 -25.30
C THR A 76 -9.15 -2.61 -25.49
N GLY A 77 -8.79 -1.41 -25.92
CA GLY A 77 -9.71 -0.27 -25.98
C GLY A 77 -10.21 0.19 -24.60
N ALA A 78 -9.49 -0.16 -23.52
CA ALA A 78 -9.87 0.24 -22.17
C ALA A 78 -9.91 1.78 -22.04
N LYS A 79 -10.82 2.29 -21.20
CA LYS A 79 -10.91 3.74 -20.92
C LYS A 79 -9.63 4.23 -20.23
N SER A 80 -9.22 5.46 -20.52
CA SER A 80 -8.08 6.10 -19.88
C SER A 80 -8.35 6.38 -18.40
N CYS A 81 -7.27 6.48 -17.63
CA CYS A 81 -7.34 6.90 -16.24
C CYS A 81 -7.69 8.39 -16.16
N LEU A 82 -8.59 8.73 -15.25
CA LEU A 82 -9.14 10.06 -14.93
C LEU A 82 -8.42 10.72 -13.74
N LEU A 83 -7.52 10.01 -13.07
CA LEU A 83 -6.71 10.57 -11.98
C LEU A 83 -5.65 11.55 -12.52
N ASP A 84 -5.24 12.48 -11.65
CA ASP A 84 -4.21 13.46 -11.95
C ASP A 84 -2.85 12.80 -12.25
N LYS A 85 -2.07 13.46 -13.12
CA LYS A 85 -0.71 13.09 -13.50
C LYS A 85 0.34 13.51 -12.46
N GLN A 86 -0.01 14.32 -11.46
CA GLN A 86 0.93 14.73 -10.41
C GLN A 86 1.61 13.55 -9.70
N THR A 87 0.93 12.41 -9.55
CA THR A 87 1.50 11.22 -8.89
C THR A 87 2.23 10.28 -9.84
N ARG A 88 2.35 10.63 -11.14
CA ARG A 88 2.80 9.72 -12.20
C ARG A 88 4.21 9.19 -12.02
N ASN A 89 5.11 10.03 -11.52
CA ASN A 89 6.50 9.68 -11.28
C ASN A 89 6.84 9.77 -9.78
N VAL A 90 5.86 9.52 -8.92
CA VAL A 90 6.11 9.32 -7.49
C VAL A 90 6.58 7.89 -7.28
N VAL A 91 7.82 7.76 -6.80
CA VAL A 91 8.43 6.47 -6.47
C VAL A 91 7.98 6.09 -5.05
N PRO A 92 7.42 4.89 -4.83
CA PRO A 92 7.13 4.42 -3.47
C PRO A 92 8.42 4.23 -2.69
N ASP A 93 8.35 4.17 -1.35
CA ASP A 93 9.51 3.84 -0.52
C ASP A 93 10.06 2.46 -0.94
N LEU A 94 11.27 2.47 -1.51
CA LEU A 94 11.96 1.25 -1.95
C LEU A 94 12.90 0.76 -0.86
N PRO A 95 13.10 -0.57 -0.76
CA PRO A 95 14.19 -1.07 0.05
C PRO A 95 15.52 -0.56 -0.51
N GLU A 96 16.47 -0.25 0.38
CA GLU A 96 17.80 0.22 0.00
C GLU A 96 18.58 -0.79 -0.86
N LYS A 97 18.18 -2.06 -0.83
CA LYS A 97 18.76 -3.11 -1.66
C LYS A 97 17.76 -4.25 -1.82
N PHE A 98 17.72 -4.81 -3.02
CA PHE A 98 16.96 -6.03 -3.27
C PHE A 98 17.89 -7.22 -3.08
N VAL A 99 17.56 -8.09 -2.12
CA VAL A 99 18.35 -9.28 -1.78
C VAL A 99 17.52 -10.52 -2.06
N CYS A 100 18.13 -11.50 -2.71
CA CYS A 100 17.51 -12.79 -2.94
C CYS A 100 17.55 -13.61 -1.64
N GLN A 101 16.41 -14.14 -1.19
CA GLN A 101 16.34 -14.99 0.01
C GLN A 101 16.18 -16.47 -0.35
N TRP A 102 16.62 -16.86 -1.54
CA TRP A 102 16.60 -18.24 -1.98
C TRP A 102 17.75 -19.01 -1.32
N GLU A 103 17.45 -20.15 -0.71
CA GLU A 103 18.46 -20.97 -0.01
C GLU A 103 19.44 -21.59 -1.00
N GLY A 104 20.74 -21.37 -0.77
CA GLY A 104 21.80 -21.78 -1.69
C GLY A 104 21.76 -20.99 -3.01
N CYS A 105 21.42 -19.71 -2.94
CA CYS A 105 21.65 -18.77 -4.04
C CYS A 105 23.11 -18.32 -4.00
N ASP A 106 23.91 -18.72 -5.00
CA ASP A 106 25.33 -18.37 -5.10
C ASP A 106 25.57 -16.92 -5.51
N ASP A 107 24.49 -16.19 -5.78
CA ASP A 107 24.48 -14.79 -6.15
C ASP A 107 24.25 -13.93 -4.88
N ASP A 108 25.34 -13.56 -4.22
CA ASP A 108 25.36 -12.61 -3.10
C ASP A 108 25.24 -11.15 -3.57
N THR A 109 24.90 -10.91 -4.85
CA THR A 109 24.82 -9.57 -5.42
C THR A 109 23.66 -8.78 -4.81
N GLU A 110 23.97 -7.58 -4.32
CA GLU A 110 22.98 -6.59 -3.94
C GLU A 110 22.41 -5.91 -5.20
N PHE A 111 21.16 -6.21 -5.53
CA PHE A 111 20.52 -5.64 -6.71
C PHE A 111 20.04 -4.22 -6.44
N HIS A 112 20.49 -3.29 -7.27
CA HIS A 112 20.06 -1.88 -7.26
C HIS A 112 18.95 -1.60 -8.28
N ASN A 113 18.82 -2.47 -9.29
CA ASN A 113 17.79 -2.39 -10.32
C ASN A 113 16.69 -3.43 -10.02
N PRO A 114 15.43 -3.01 -9.80
CA PRO A 114 14.30 -3.92 -9.62
C PRO A 114 14.15 -4.93 -10.76
N GLU A 115 14.42 -4.53 -12.00
CA GLU A 115 14.29 -5.41 -13.16
C GLU A 115 15.29 -6.57 -13.09
N CYS A 116 16.57 -6.28 -12.83
CA CYS A 116 17.59 -7.29 -12.68
C CYS A 116 17.26 -8.25 -11.53
N TYR A 117 16.77 -7.72 -10.40
CA TYR A 117 16.34 -8.53 -9.27
C TYR A 117 15.21 -9.50 -9.64
N TYR A 118 14.15 -9.02 -10.30
CA TYR A 118 13.02 -9.87 -10.67
C TYR A 118 13.39 -10.91 -11.73
N VAL A 119 14.26 -10.55 -12.69
CA VAL A 119 14.82 -11.50 -13.66
C VAL A 119 15.63 -12.56 -12.94
N HIS A 120 16.55 -12.18 -12.06
CA HIS A 120 17.34 -13.11 -11.24
C HIS A 120 16.43 -14.09 -10.49
N VAL A 121 15.42 -13.60 -9.76
CA VAL A 121 14.53 -14.46 -8.99
C VAL A 121 13.78 -15.44 -9.89
N SER A 122 13.41 -15.03 -11.12
CA SER A 122 12.71 -15.89 -12.05
C SER A 122 13.55 -17.07 -12.57
N ILE A 123 14.89 -16.96 -12.56
CA ILE A 123 15.82 -18.01 -13.01
C ILE A 123 15.79 -19.20 -12.06
N HIS A 124 15.53 -18.99 -10.76
CA HIS A 124 15.37 -20.10 -9.80
C HIS A 124 14.24 -21.05 -10.19
N ALA A 125 13.18 -20.53 -10.81
CA ALA A 125 12.09 -21.36 -11.32
C ALA A 125 12.47 -22.18 -12.58
N GLU A 126 13.51 -21.77 -13.31
CA GLU A 126 13.97 -22.43 -14.54
C GLU A 126 15.05 -23.49 -14.28
N THR A 127 15.85 -23.30 -13.23
CA THR A 127 17.09 -24.05 -13.02
C THR A 127 17.02 -25.04 -11.85
N LYS A 128 16.13 -24.85 -10.87
CA LYS A 128 16.23 -25.53 -9.56
C LYS A 128 15.02 -26.40 -9.15
N GLY A 129 14.10 -26.71 -10.07
CA GLY A 129 13.08 -27.76 -9.88
C GLY A 129 11.65 -27.26 -9.60
N ILE A 130 10.85 -28.08 -8.92
CA ILE A 130 9.42 -27.83 -8.60
C ILE A 130 9.17 -27.31 -7.17
N GLN A 131 10.19 -27.38 -6.30
CA GLN A 131 10.10 -26.94 -4.92
C GLN A 131 10.60 -25.50 -4.78
N CYS A 132 9.83 -24.65 -4.10
CA CYS A 132 10.28 -23.34 -3.69
C CYS A 132 11.29 -23.50 -2.55
N LYS A 133 12.48 -22.90 -2.68
CA LYS A 133 13.49 -22.83 -1.61
C LYS A 133 13.65 -21.42 -1.06
N TRP A 134 12.58 -20.63 -1.13
CA TRP A 134 12.59 -19.31 -0.49
C TRP A 134 12.57 -19.49 1.02
N LYS A 135 13.36 -18.70 1.75
CA LYS A 135 13.45 -18.80 3.22
C LYS A 135 12.06 -18.78 3.86
N GLY A 136 11.70 -19.87 4.56
CA GLY A 136 10.42 -20.03 5.23
C GLY A 136 9.24 -20.37 4.30
N CYS A 137 9.49 -20.94 3.13
CA CYS A 137 8.47 -21.38 2.18
C CYS A 137 8.64 -22.86 1.85
N ASP A 138 7.60 -23.66 2.11
CA ASP A 138 7.59 -25.11 1.87
C ASP A 138 6.70 -25.49 0.67
N VAL A 139 6.46 -24.55 -0.24
CA VAL A 139 5.53 -24.75 -1.36
C VAL A 139 6.18 -25.55 -2.49
N GLU A 140 5.52 -26.62 -2.89
CA GLU A 140 5.88 -27.43 -4.05
C GLU A 140 4.82 -27.31 -5.16
N LEU A 141 5.26 -27.05 -6.39
CA LEU A 141 4.38 -26.71 -7.51
C LEU A 141 4.75 -27.49 -8.76
N ARG A 142 3.75 -28.01 -9.46
CA ARG A 142 3.97 -28.77 -10.70
C ARG A 142 4.37 -27.84 -11.86
N GLY A 143 5.67 -27.63 -12.02
CA GLY A 143 6.32 -27.04 -13.19
C GLY A 143 6.83 -25.61 -13.03
N ALA A 144 7.86 -25.26 -13.81
CA ALA A 144 8.55 -23.96 -13.81
C ALA A 144 7.62 -22.75 -13.97
N PRO A 145 6.57 -22.75 -14.83
CA PRO A 145 5.69 -21.59 -14.98
C PRO A 145 4.92 -21.26 -13.70
N LYS A 146 4.47 -22.30 -12.97
CA LYS A 146 3.73 -22.12 -11.71
C LYS A 146 4.65 -21.68 -10.58
N LEU A 147 5.84 -22.25 -10.51
CA LEU A 147 6.85 -21.80 -9.55
C LEU A 147 7.22 -20.33 -9.79
N ARG A 148 7.42 -19.93 -11.06
CA ARG A 148 7.70 -18.53 -11.42
C ARG A 148 6.57 -17.58 -11.02
N GLU A 149 5.31 -18.01 -11.13
CA GLU A 149 4.19 -17.23 -10.65
C GLU A 149 4.18 -17.12 -9.12
N HIS A 150 4.44 -18.24 -8.44
CA HIS A 150 4.53 -18.28 -6.98
C HIS A 150 5.64 -17.40 -6.41
N LEU A 151 6.81 -17.33 -7.05
CA LEU A 151 7.92 -16.49 -6.57
C LEU A 151 7.57 -15.00 -6.50
N ARG A 152 6.59 -14.55 -7.28
CA ARG A 152 6.06 -13.18 -7.22
C ARG A 152 5.37 -12.88 -5.89
N SER A 153 4.89 -13.90 -5.18
CA SER A 153 4.34 -13.74 -3.84
C SER A 153 5.42 -13.41 -2.79
N HIS A 154 6.67 -13.77 -3.05
CA HIS A 154 7.80 -13.39 -2.21
C HIS A 154 8.33 -12.00 -2.58
N THR A 155 8.48 -11.72 -3.88
CA THR A 155 9.08 -10.46 -4.35
C THR A 155 8.11 -9.29 -4.44
N GLN A 156 6.80 -9.55 -4.35
CA GLN A 156 5.72 -8.56 -4.50
C GLN A 156 5.78 -7.76 -5.82
N GLU A 157 6.37 -8.36 -6.86
CA GLU A 157 6.63 -7.77 -8.16
C GLU A 157 5.39 -7.12 -8.80
N LYS A 158 5.58 -5.90 -9.30
CA LYS A 158 4.59 -5.17 -10.12
C LYS A 158 4.98 -5.29 -11.59
N ARG A 159 4.00 -5.52 -12.47
CA ARG A 159 4.24 -5.91 -13.87
C ARG A 159 3.64 -4.97 -14.90
N VAL A 160 2.74 -4.11 -14.46
CA VAL A 160 2.10 -3.10 -15.30
C VAL A 160 1.83 -1.86 -14.46
N ALA A 161 1.96 -0.69 -15.06
CA ALA A 161 1.65 0.58 -14.43
C ALA A 161 0.63 1.36 -15.26
N CYS A 162 -0.17 2.20 -14.61
CA CYS A 162 -1.03 3.13 -15.32
C CYS A 162 -0.18 4.23 -15.97
N PRO A 163 -0.25 4.44 -17.30
CA PRO A 163 0.55 5.46 -17.97
C PRO A 163 0.21 6.90 -17.57
N THR A 164 -0.99 7.14 -17.02
CA THR A 164 -1.47 8.47 -16.59
C THR A 164 -1.03 8.78 -15.15
N CYS A 165 -1.44 7.97 -14.17
CA CYS A 165 -1.25 8.29 -12.75
C CYS A 165 -0.06 7.59 -12.10
N GLY A 166 0.64 6.70 -12.81
CA GLY A 166 1.81 5.97 -12.28
C GLY A 166 1.48 4.82 -11.32
N GLY A 167 0.19 4.51 -11.11
CA GLY A 167 -0.22 3.42 -10.22
C GLY A 167 0.36 2.07 -10.66
N LEU A 168 0.95 1.31 -9.73
CA LEU A 168 1.61 0.03 -9.98
C LEU A 168 0.69 -1.16 -9.68
N PHE A 169 0.62 -2.12 -10.60
CA PHE A 169 -0.26 -3.29 -10.48
C PHE A 169 0.47 -4.60 -10.76
N VAL A 170 0.06 -5.65 -10.04
CA VAL A 170 0.61 -7.01 -10.17
C VAL A 170 0.17 -7.66 -11.49
N SER A 171 -0.97 -7.27 -12.05
CA SER A 171 -1.50 -7.83 -13.29
C SER A 171 -2.33 -6.83 -14.10
N ARG A 172 -2.48 -7.13 -15.40
CA ARG A 172 -3.35 -6.37 -16.33
C ARG A 172 -4.79 -6.30 -15.86
N THR A 173 -5.30 -7.38 -15.25
CA THR A 173 -6.66 -7.42 -14.68
C THR A 173 -6.83 -6.44 -13.53
N LYS A 174 -5.76 -6.19 -12.74
CA LYS A 174 -5.77 -5.20 -11.65
C LYS A 174 -5.66 -3.77 -12.18
N LEU A 175 -4.90 -3.55 -13.25
CA LEU A 175 -4.93 -2.27 -13.98
C LEU A 175 -6.33 -2.01 -14.55
N GLY A 176 -6.98 -3.01 -15.15
CA GLY A 176 -8.35 -2.91 -15.65
C GLY A 176 -9.37 -2.56 -14.55
N ASP A 177 -9.25 -3.18 -13.37
CA ASP A 177 -10.08 -2.79 -12.21
C ASP A 177 -9.85 -1.33 -11.82
N HIS A 178 -8.59 -0.89 -11.80
CA HIS A 178 -8.23 0.46 -11.44
C HIS A 178 -8.90 1.48 -12.37
N LEU A 179 -8.89 1.22 -13.68
CA LEU A 179 -9.56 2.07 -14.67
C LEU A 179 -11.09 2.00 -14.51
N SER A 180 -11.62 0.79 -14.34
CA SER A 180 -13.07 0.58 -14.20
C SER A 180 -13.63 1.31 -12.98
N ARG A 181 -12.94 1.29 -11.84
CA ARG A 181 -13.39 1.93 -10.58
C ARG A 181 -13.60 3.44 -10.69
N GLN A 182 -13.06 4.08 -11.72
CA GLN A 182 -13.18 5.52 -11.96
C GLN A 182 -14.41 5.85 -12.81
N LEU A 183 -14.99 4.85 -13.47
CA LEU A 183 -16.22 5.01 -14.24
C LEU A 183 -17.43 5.07 -13.30
N PRO A 184 -18.51 5.78 -13.72
CA PRO A 184 -19.75 5.79 -12.95
C PRO A 184 -20.28 4.36 -12.79
N PRO A 185 -20.88 4.04 -11.63
CA PRO A 185 -21.56 2.76 -11.44
C PRO A 185 -22.63 2.52 -12.50
N ALA A 186 -22.75 1.29 -12.99
CA ALA A 186 -23.90 0.89 -13.77
C ALA A 186 -25.07 0.57 -12.82
N ALA A 187 -26.26 1.07 -13.12
CA ALA A 187 -27.45 0.88 -12.27
C ALA A 187 -27.76 -0.61 -12.03
N GLU A 188 -27.55 -1.43 -13.04
CA GLU A 188 -27.77 -2.89 -13.03
C GLU A 188 -26.73 -3.64 -12.18
N LEU A 189 -25.57 -3.04 -11.91
CA LEU A 189 -24.47 -3.64 -11.17
C LEU A 189 -24.42 -3.16 -9.73
N SER A 190 -25.56 -3.24 -9.05
CA SER A 190 -25.68 -2.89 -7.64
C SER A 190 -25.73 -4.12 -6.75
N CYS A 191 -25.14 -4.00 -5.56
CA CYS A 191 -25.23 -5.04 -4.54
C CYS A 191 -26.65 -5.13 -3.98
N SER A 192 -27.25 -6.32 -3.99
CA SER A 192 -28.59 -6.55 -3.43
C SER A 192 -28.67 -6.31 -1.91
N TYR A 193 -27.56 -6.49 -1.18
CA TYR A 193 -27.53 -6.35 0.28
C TYR A 193 -27.29 -4.92 0.77
N CYS A 194 -26.40 -4.16 0.13
CA CYS A 194 -26.02 -2.81 0.58
C CYS A 194 -26.29 -1.70 -0.44
N ARG A 195 -26.92 -2.04 -1.58
CA ARG A 195 -27.26 -1.13 -2.70
C ARG A 195 -26.07 -0.36 -3.29
N ARG A 196 -24.84 -0.73 -2.95
CA ARG A 196 -23.63 -0.13 -3.54
C ARG A 196 -23.52 -0.50 -5.01
N GLY A 197 -23.41 0.50 -5.89
CA GLY A 197 -23.20 0.32 -7.33
C GLY A 197 -21.73 0.06 -7.69
N PHE A 198 -21.50 -0.67 -8.78
CA PHE A 198 -20.20 -0.99 -9.33
C PHE A 198 -20.17 -0.73 -10.84
N SER A 199 -18.98 -0.46 -11.37
CA SER A 199 -18.76 -0.19 -12.79
C SER A 199 -18.42 -1.42 -13.63
N SER A 200 -18.23 -2.58 -12.99
CA SER A 200 -18.04 -3.85 -13.69
C SER A 200 -18.54 -5.03 -12.86
N GLU A 201 -18.97 -6.08 -13.55
CA GLU A 201 -19.52 -7.29 -12.92
C GLU A 201 -18.47 -7.99 -12.04
N ARG A 202 -17.20 -7.96 -12.45
CA ARG A 202 -16.09 -8.50 -11.67
C ARG A 202 -15.94 -7.81 -10.33
N LEU A 203 -16.05 -6.48 -10.29
CA LEU A 203 -15.96 -5.69 -9.07
C LEU A 203 -17.14 -5.96 -8.14
N LEU A 204 -18.35 -6.09 -8.70
CA LEU A 204 -19.53 -6.51 -7.95
C LEU A 204 -19.33 -7.92 -7.37
N ARG A 205 -18.90 -8.89 -8.17
CA ARG A 205 -18.65 -10.27 -7.75
C ARG A 205 -17.62 -10.35 -6.61
N ASP A 206 -16.51 -9.64 -6.73
CA ASP A 206 -15.49 -9.55 -5.69
C ASP A 206 -16.06 -8.90 -4.41
N HIS A 207 -16.92 -7.90 -4.54
CA HIS A 207 -17.64 -7.30 -3.42
C HIS A 207 -18.61 -8.28 -2.76
N MET A 208 -19.41 -9.03 -3.54
CA MET A 208 -20.41 -9.97 -3.02
C MET A 208 -19.78 -11.06 -2.14
N ARG A 209 -18.53 -11.46 -2.39
CA ARG A 209 -17.79 -12.39 -1.52
C ARG A 209 -17.65 -11.89 -0.08
N HIS A 210 -17.71 -10.58 0.15
CA HIS A 210 -17.65 -10.00 1.49
C HIS A 210 -18.97 -10.07 2.25
N HIS A 211 -20.09 -10.31 1.56
CA HIS A 211 -21.39 -10.56 2.21
C HIS A 211 -21.57 -12.02 2.58
N ILE A 212 -20.89 -12.92 1.87
CA ILE A 212 -20.96 -14.35 2.15
C ILE A 212 -19.91 -14.70 3.21
N ASN A 213 -20.37 -14.84 4.46
CA ASN A 213 -19.52 -15.22 5.58
C ASN A 213 -19.20 -16.73 5.56
N HIS A 214 -18.13 -17.12 4.88
CA HIS A 214 -17.74 -18.53 4.75
C HIS A 214 -16.96 -19.06 5.96
N TYR A 215 -16.31 -18.17 6.72
CA TYR A 215 -15.30 -18.58 7.70
C TYR A 215 -15.91 -18.66 9.10
N LYS A 216 -16.38 -19.85 9.50
CA LYS A 216 -16.92 -20.11 10.84
C LYS A 216 -15.80 -20.08 11.89
N CYS A 217 -16.06 -19.43 13.02
CA CYS A 217 -15.19 -19.49 14.17
C CYS A 217 -15.24 -20.89 14.81
N PRO A 218 -14.09 -21.52 15.11
CA PRO A 218 -14.09 -22.81 15.80
C PRO A 218 -14.51 -22.70 17.28
N LYS A 219 -14.62 -21.49 17.82
CA LYS A 219 -14.87 -21.23 19.26
C LYS A 219 -16.22 -20.57 19.55
N CYS A 220 -16.98 -20.18 18.53
CA CYS A 220 -18.34 -19.66 18.65
C CYS A 220 -19.08 -19.74 17.31
N ASP A 221 -20.36 -19.40 17.28
CA ASP A 221 -21.16 -19.44 16.05
C ASP A 221 -20.97 -18.24 15.12
N MET A 222 -20.01 -17.35 15.41
CA MET A 222 -19.70 -16.22 14.54
C MET A 222 -19.07 -16.69 13.23
N THR A 223 -19.58 -16.17 12.11
CA THR A 223 -19.03 -16.37 10.77
C THR A 223 -18.43 -15.07 10.25
N CYS A 224 -17.24 -15.15 9.65
CA CYS A 224 -16.51 -14.01 9.12
C CYS A 224 -16.40 -14.04 7.59
N PRO A 225 -16.25 -12.88 6.93
CA PRO A 225 -16.19 -12.79 5.47
C PRO A 225 -14.81 -13.12 4.89
N SER A 226 -13.75 -13.10 5.71
CA SER A 226 -12.38 -13.40 5.27
C SER A 226 -11.55 -14.10 6.35
N PRO A 227 -10.47 -14.82 5.98
CA PRO A 227 -9.56 -15.44 6.94
C PRO A 227 -8.92 -14.42 7.88
N SER A 228 -8.56 -13.24 7.37
CA SER A 228 -8.00 -12.15 8.17
C SER A 228 -9.00 -11.64 9.20
N ALA A 229 -10.27 -11.48 8.81
CA ALA A 229 -11.34 -11.10 9.74
C ALA A 229 -11.58 -12.18 10.80
N LEU A 230 -11.53 -13.46 10.42
CA LEU A 230 -11.63 -14.56 11.37
C LEU A 230 -10.45 -14.58 12.36
N LYS A 231 -9.22 -14.43 11.87
CA LYS A 231 -8.01 -14.35 12.72
C LYS A 231 -8.11 -13.20 13.71
N TYR A 232 -8.53 -12.02 13.24
CA TYR A 232 -8.80 -10.85 14.07
C TYR A 232 -9.88 -11.14 15.13
N HIS A 233 -10.99 -11.75 14.73
CA HIS A 233 -12.08 -12.11 15.63
C HIS A 233 -11.61 -13.06 16.74
N ILE A 234 -10.89 -14.13 16.37
CA ILE A 234 -10.30 -15.08 17.32
C ILE A 234 -9.34 -14.35 18.25
N GLN A 235 -8.49 -13.47 17.71
CA GLN A 235 -7.54 -12.69 18.49
C GLN A 235 -8.25 -11.79 19.53
N CYS A 236 -9.31 -11.11 19.13
CA CYS A 236 -9.98 -10.16 20.01
C CYS A 236 -10.84 -10.84 21.08
N ARG A 237 -11.60 -11.87 20.67
CA ARG A 237 -12.70 -12.43 21.48
C ARG A 237 -12.32 -13.73 22.19
N HIS A 238 -11.33 -14.46 21.69
CA HIS A 238 -11.03 -15.81 22.16
C HIS A 238 -9.60 -16.02 22.66
N THR A 239 -8.78 -14.98 22.70
CA THR A 239 -7.47 -14.98 23.35
C THR A 239 -7.29 -13.72 24.17
N GLN A 240 -6.54 -13.83 25.27
CA GLN A 240 -6.13 -12.69 26.09
C GLN A 240 -4.74 -12.16 25.73
N LEU A 241 -4.11 -12.72 24.68
CA LEU A 241 -2.83 -12.25 24.19
C LEU A 241 -2.94 -10.80 23.72
N ARG A 242 -2.13 -9.93 24.33
CA ARG A 242 -1.94 -8.53 23.95
C ARG A 242 -0.52 -8.37 23.39
N PRO A 243 -0.27 -8.78 22.13
CA PRO A 243 1.07 -8.84 21.57
C PRO A 243 1.73 -7.46 21.38
N PHE A 244 0.95 -6.39 21.41
CA PHE A 244 1.48 -5.03 21.27
C PHE A 244 1.57 -4.39 22.65
N VAL A 245 2.76 -4.43 23.22
CA VAL A 245 3.08 -3.88 24.53
C VAL A 245 3.89 -2.59 24.34
N CYS A 246 3.51 -1.53 25.05
CA CYS A 246 4.30 -0.31 25.12
C CYS A 246 5.52 -0.55 26.00
N GLN A 247 6.72 -0.16 25.54
CA GLN A 247 7.94 -0.32 26.33
C GLN A 247 8.11 0.79 27.39
N LEU A 248 7.28 1.84 27.33
CA LEU A 248 7.36 3.01 28.22
C LEU A 248 6.23 3.08 29.25
N CYS A 249 5.21 2.23 29.14
CA CYS A 249 4.13 2.15 30.12
C CYS A 249 3.47 0.76 30.10
N ASP A 250 2.63 0.48 31.08
CA ASP A 250 1.94 -0.81 31.21
C ASP A 250 0.81 -1.04 30.17
N TYR A 251 0.67 -0.14 29.20
CA TYR A 251 -0.35 -0.28 28.16
C TYR A 251 0.00 -1.42 27.20
N SER A 252 -0.96 -2.32 27.03
CA SER A 252 -0.88 -3.42 26.09
C SER A 252 -2.22 -3.59 25.37
N THR A 253 -2.17 -3.87 24.06
CA THR A 253 -3.36 -4.06 23.25
C THR A 253 -3.26 -5.27 22.34
N LYS A 254 -4.45 -5.76 21.93
CA LYS A 254 -4.58 -6.86 20.96
C LYS A 254 -4.37 -6.38 19.53
N LEU A 255 -4.46 -5.07 19.26
CA LEU A 255 -4.55 -4.50 17.91
C LEU A 255 -3.43 -3.52 17.59
N VAL A 256 -2.81 -3.70 16.41
CA VAL A 256 -1.77 -2.78 15.88
C VAL A 256 -2.28 -1.35 15.76
N GLY A 257 -3.51 -1.16 15.28
CA GLY A 257 -4.08 0.17 15.07
C GLY A 257 -4.25 0.95 16.38
N ASP A 258 -4.64 0.26 17.45
CA ASP A 258 -4.78 0.88 18.77
C ASP A 258 -3.42 1.13 19.41
N PHE A 259 -2.44 0.25 19.18
CA PHE A 259 -1.06 0.45 19.62
C PHE A 259 -0.46 1.67 18.93
N ARG A 260 -0.63 1.80 17.61
CA ARG A 260 -0.16 2.96 16.84
C ARG A 260 -0.79 4.26 17.36
N LYS A 261 -2.11 4.29 17.57
CA LYS A 261 -2.77 5.48 18.16
C LYS A 261 -2.25 5.80 19.55
N HIS A 262 -2.06 4.79 20.39
CA HIS A 262 -1.48 4.97 21.72
C HIS A 262 -0.06 5.53 21.64
N HIS A 263 0.78 4.95 20.78
CA HIS A 263 2.16 5.37 20.57
C HIS A 263 2.22 6.79 19.98
N GLU A 264 1.39 7.13 18.99
CA GLU A 264 1.27 8.49 18.44
C GLU A 264 0.85 9.52 19.52
N LEU A 265 0.00 9.12 20.49
CA LEU A 265 -0.43 9.99 21.58
C LEU A 265 0.62 10.12 22.70
N HIS A 266 1.43 9.09 22.95
CA HIS A 266 2.46 9.09 23.99
C HIS A 266 3.82 9.64 23.50
N HIS A 267 4.16 9.46 22.23
CA HIS A 267 5.46 9.80 21.64
C HIS A 267 5.41 11.05 20.73
N SER A 268 4.32 11.82 20.74
CA SER A 268 4.37 13.13 20.10
C SER A 268 5.25 14.04 20.94
N GLU A 269 6.55 14.11 20.64
CA GLU A 269 7.57 14.92 21.34
C GLU A 269 7.34 16.45 21.26
N GLU A 270 6.22 16.91 20.72
CA GLU A 270 5.86 18.31 20.85
C GLU A 270 4.96 18.49 22.08
N VAL A 271 5.51 19.11 23.12
CA VAL A 271 4.74 19.78 24.17
C VAL A 271 3.61 20.58 23.52
N LYS A 272 2.36 20.14 23.71
CA LYS A 272 1.20 20.78 23.08
C LYS A 272 0.71 21.87 24.03
N GLN A 273 1.30 23.06 23.90
CA GLN A 273 0.86 24.26 24.60
C GLN A 273 -0.47 24.77 24.01
N CYS A 274 -1.39 25.16 24.88
CA CYS A 274 -2.60 25.85 24.45
C CYS A 274 -2.24 27.22 23.86
N GLN A 275 -2.74 27.55 22.67
CA GLN A 275 -2.49 28.88 22.08
C GLN A 275 -3.30 30.00 22.75
N SER A 276 -4.31 29.65 23.56
CA SER A 276 -5.23 30.59 24.20
C SER A 276 -4.96 30.78 25.70
N CYS A 277 -4.04 30.02 26.29
CA CYS A 277 -3.58 30.22 27.68
C CYS A 277 -2.20 29.58 27.92
N GLN A 278 -1.65 29.72 29.14
CA GLN A 278 -0.34 29.16 29.48
C GLN A 278 -0.36 27.65 29.82
N TYR A 279 -1.45 26.93 29.57
CA TYR A 279 -1.55 25.51 29.86
C TYR A 279 -0.71 24.67 28.88
N VAL A 280 0.14 23.80 29.42
CA VAL A 280 0.96 22.85 28.66
C VAL A 280 0.48 21.44 28.95
N ALA A 281 0.04 20.72 27.93
CA ALA A 281 -0.39 19.34 28.06
C ALA A 281 0.76 18.35 27.82
N SER A 282 0.77 17.25 28.56
CA SER A 282 1.75 16.17 28.37
C SER A 282 1.49 15.35 27.10
N ASN A 283 0.26 15.40 26.57
CA ASN A 283 -0.15 14.72 25.35
C ASN A 283 -1.33 15.42 24.67
N ALA A 284 -1.57 15.08 23.39
CA ALA A 284 -2.63 15.70 22.59
C ALA A 284 -4.06 15.43 23.11
N SER A 285 -4.28 14.34 23.84
CA SER A 285 -5.61 14.02 24.41
C SER A 285 -5.96 14.97 25.56
N GLU A 286 -4.98 15.28 26.41
CA GLU A 286 -5.11 16.26 27.48
C GLU A 286 -5.33 17.67 26.96
N LEU A 287 -4.59 18.11 25.93
CA LEU A 287 -4.82 19.43 25.34
C LEU A 287 -6.25 19.55 24.78
N ARG A 288 -6.76 18.53 24.09
CA ARG A 288 -8.14 18.54 23.57
C ARG A 288 -9.18 18.58 24.69
N LYS A 289 -8.95 17.91 25.82
CA LYS A 289 -9.82 18.00 26.99
C LYS A 289 -9.80 19.42 27.56
N HIS A 290 -8.62 19.99 27.74
CA HIS A 290 -8.41 21.36 28.21
C HIS A 290 -9.09 22.40 27.32
N LEU A 291 -8.90 22.33 26.00
CA LEU A 291 -9.55 23.25 25.04
C LEU A 291 -11.08 23.17 25.13
N ARG A 292 -11.64 21.96 25.27
CA ARG A 292 -13.10 21.78 25.43
C ARG A 292 -13.64 22.26 26.77
N SER A 293 -12.86 22.17 27.85
CA SER A 293 -13.33 22.53 29.18
C SER A 293 -13.10 24.00 29.53
N VAL A 294 -12.06 24.62 28.98
CA VAL A 294 -11.62 25.98 29.35
C VAL A 294 -11.88 27.00 28.24
N HIS A 295 -11.80 26.61 26.97
CA HIS A 295 -11.84 27.53 25.83
C HIS A 295 -13.04 27.35 24.90
N ALA A 296 -13.92 26.37 25.14
CA ALA A 296 -15.16 26.23 24.38
C ALA A 296 -16.19 27.24 24.91
N VAL A 297 -16.09 28.47 24.43
CA VAL A 297 -17.15 29.47 24.54
C VAL A 297 -18.12 29.17 23.38
N ASP A 298 -19.33 28.70 23.70
CA ASP A 298 -20.44 28.49 22.75
C ASP A 298 -20.43 27.28 21.80
N ALA A 299 -19.92 26.12 22.24
CA ALA A 299 -20.33 24.85 21.64
C ALA A 299 -21.42 24.21 22.52
N GLU A 300 -22.65 24.08 21.99
CA GLU A 300 -23.76 23.34 22.60
C GLU A 300 -23.24 22.09 23.30
N ARG A 301 -23.28 22.12 24.64
CA ARG A 301 -22.86 20.98 25.45
C ARG A 301 -23.86 19.86 25.16
N SER A 302 -23.44 18.82 24.45
CA SER A 302 -24.26 17.63 24.26
C SER A 302 -24.53 16.99 25.62
N VAL A 303 -25.69 17.32 26.18
CA VAL A 303 -26.17 16.81 27.45
C VAL A 303 -27.09 15.62 27.21
N TYR A 304 -26.86 14.56 27.96
CA TYR A 304 -27.73 13.40 27.99
C TYR A 304 -28.87 13.69 28.97
N ALA A 305 -30.10 13.80 28.47
CA ALA A 305 -31.27 14.09 29.29
C ALA A 305 -31.92 12.80 29.79
N CYS A 306 -32.34 12.79 31.06
CA CYS A 306 -33.18 11.72 31.59
C CYS A 306 -34.59 11.83 31.01
N HIS A 307 -35.15 10.73 30.53
CA HIS A 307 -36.52 10.72 29.98
C HIS A 307 -37.62 10.73 31.07
N LEU A 308 -37.23 10.58 32.35
CA LEU A 308 -38.14 10.57 33.51
C LEU A 308 -38.08 11.86 34.35
N CYS A 309 -37.06 12.70 34.17
CA CYS A 309 -36.95 13.97 34.90
C CYS A 309 -36.13 15.00 34.13
N SER A 310 -36.26 16.28 34.48
CA SER A 310 -35.56 17.39 33.80
C SER A 310 -34.05 17.48 34.07
N LYS A 311 -33.42 16.41 34.60
CA LYS A 311 -31.98 16.38 34.88
C LYS A 311 -31.18 16.10 33.61
N GLN A 312 -30.11 16.87 33.42
CA GLN A 312 -29.19 16.79 32.28
C GLN A 312 -27.79 16.37 32.76
N TYR A 313 -27.15 15.46 32.04
CA TYR A 313 -25.86 14.89 32.39
C TYR A 313 -24.82 15.13 31.30
N SER A 314 -23.56 15.31 31.69
CA SER A 314 -22.46 15.58 30.76
C SER A 314 -21.85 14.31 30.12
N LYS A 315 -22.24 13.11 30.58
CA LYS A 315 -21.74 11.81 30.10
C LYS A 315 -22.88 10.77 30.07
N GLY A 316 -22.89 9.88 29.09
CA GLY A 316 -23.98 8.91 28.90
C GLY A 316 -24.07 7.82 29.99
N HIS A 317 -22.95 7.41 30.61
CA HIS A 317 -22.94 6.37 31.65
C HIS A 317 -23.40 6.87 33.03
N THR A 318 -23.60 8.18 33.21
CA THR A 318 -24.15 8.76 34.44
C THR A 318 -25.69 8.77 34.46
N LEU A 319 -26.35 8.22 33.43
CA LEU A 319 -27.80 7.97 33.35
C LEU A 319 -28.20 6.61 33.98
N SER A 320 -27.60 6.26 35.13
CA SER A 320 -28.00 5.05 35.87
C SER A 320 -29.33 5.23 36.57
#